data_AF-A0A355UM17-F1
#
_entry.id   AF-A0A355UM17-F1
#
_cell.length_a   1.000
_cell.length_b   1.000
_cell.length_c   1.000
_cell.angle_alpha   90.00
_cell.angle_beta   90.00
_cell.angle_gamma   90.00
#
_symmetry.space_group_name_H-M   'P 1'
#
loop_
_entity.id
_entity.type
_entity.pdbx_description
1 polymer ?
#
loop_
_entity_poly.entity_id
_entity_poly.type
_entity_poly.pdbx_seq_one_letter_code
_entity_poly.pdbx_strand_id
1 'polypeptide(L)'
;MKHYLLYFFLLLSFSSFAQSNSFNVKVHDKTHLKTKGEYSKKVLFPVKDKNISNITLNLYLNCPDSGCSDWDYSISVLLRTTEKGDTVNYQLGRMITPYSGAYNQGDNAKTWNP
;
A
#
# COMPACT_ATOMS: atom_id res chain seq x y z
N MET A 1 12.28 -8.97 53.92
CA MET A 1 11.07 -9.08 53.07
C MET A 1 10.87 -7.91 52.09
N LYS A 2 11.35 -6.69 52.40
CA LYS A 2 11.13 -5.47 51.58
C LYS A 2 11.78 -5.47 50.18
N HIS A 3 12.90 -6.18 49.99
CA HIS A 3 13.65 -6.16 48.72
C HIS A 3 13.20 -7.22 47.70
N TYR A 4 12.53 -8.30 48.11
CA TYR A 4 12.05 -9.35 47.19
C TYR A 4 10.98 -8.85 46.22
N LEU A 5 10.16 -7.90 46.68
CA LEU A 5 9.16 -7.25 45.84
C LEU A 5 9.81 -6.44 44.70
N LEU A 6 10.97 -5.85 44.96
CA LEU A 6 11.72 -5.03 44.01
C LEU A 6 12.41 -5.91 42.94
N TYR A 7 12.96 -7.06 43.34
CA TYR A 7 13.48 -8.06 42.40
C TYR A 7 12.39 -8.69 41.52
N PHE A 8 11.18 -8.90 42.07
CA PHE A 8 10.04 -9.38 41.31
C PHE A 8 9.59 -8.38 40.23
N PHE A 9 9.54 -7.09 40.56
CA PHE A 9 9.25 -6.04 39.58
C PHE A 9 10.35 -5.88 38.51
N LEU A 10 11.62 -6.07 38.88
CA LEU A 10 12.73 -6.04 37.92
C LEU A 10 12.66 -7.20 36.92
N LEU A 11 12.29 -8.41 37.37
CA LEU A 11 12.07 -9.57 36.49
C LEU A 11 10.88 -9.39 35.55
N LEU A 12 9.82 -8.70 35.99
CA LEU A 12 8.66 -8.40 35.14
C LEU A 12 8.96 -7.41 34.02
N SER A 13 9.95 -6.53 34.18
CA SER A 13 10.33 -5.57 33.13
C SER A 13 11.06 -6.20 31.93
N PHE A 14 11.64 -7.39 32.08
CA PHE A 14 12.39 -8.06 31.00
C PHE A 14 11.52 -8.79 29.97
N SER A 15 10.25 -9.05 30.27
CA SER A 15 9.33 -9.78 29.38
C SER A 15 8.54 -8.89 28.41
N SER A 16 8.80 -7.58 28.39
CA SER A 16 8.06 -6.61 27.57
C SER A 16 8.79 -6.26 26.26
N PHE A 17 9.02 -7.23 25.37
CA PHE A 17 9.43 -6.96 23.99
C PHE A 17 8.23 -7.12 23.06
N ALA A 18 7.48 -6.04 22.84
CA ALA A 18 6.50 -5.97 21.76
C ALA A 18 7.13 -5.19 20.59
N GLN A 19 7.71 -5.89 19.62
CA GLN A 19 8.21 -5.24 18.41
C GLN A 19 7.39 -5.68 17.19
N SER A 20 6.39 -4.87 16.86
CA SER A 20 5.72 -4.88 15.56
C SER A 20 6.49 -3.95 14.63
N ASN A 21 7.50 -4.48 13.93
CA ASN A 21 8.23 -3.70 12.93
C ASN A 21 7.44 -3.70 11.60
N SER A 22 6.72 -2.61 11.32
CA SER A 22 6.11 -2.39 10.02
C SER A 22 7.14 -1.92 8.99
N PHE A 23 6.87 -2.18 7.72
CA PHE A 23 7.66 -1.66 6.60
C PHE A 23 6.73 -1.29 5.44
N ASN A 24 7.17 -0.33 4.63
CA ASN A 24 6.44 0.12 3.45
C ASN A 24 7.23 -0.22 2.18
N VAL A 25 6.51 -0.65 1.13
CA VAL A 25 7.09 -0.90 -0.19
C VAL A 25 6.39 0.02 -1.19
N LYS A 26 7.13 0.99 -1.74
CA LYS A 26 6.62 1.84 -2.82
C LYS A 26 6.87 1.17 -4.16
N VAL A 27 5.81 0.73 -4.83
CA VAL A 27 5.90 0.04 -6.13
C VAL A 27 5.89 1.02 -7.30
N HIS A 28 4.89 1.90 -7.32
CA HIS A 28 4.76 2.98 -8.29
C HIS A 28 5.03 4.31 -7.59
N ASP A 29 5.88 5.14 -8.21
CA ASP A 29 6.10 6.52 -7.77
C ASP A 29 5.69 7.45 -8.90
N LYS A 30 4.59 8.19 -8.71
CA LYS A 30 4.03 9.14 -9.69
C LYS A 30 3.98 8.58 -11.12
N THR A 31 3.62 7.30 -11.28
CA THR A 31 3.52 6.67 -12.60
C THR A 31 2.35 7.30 -13.36
N HIS A 32 2.64 7.90 -14.51
CA HIS A 32 1.64 8.63 -15.27
C HIS A 32 0.92 7.70 -16.26
N LEU A 33 -0.38 7.52 -16.04
CA LEU A 33 -1.25 6.60 -16.79
C LEU A 33 -1.84 7.32 -18.02
N LYS A 34 -1.02 7.55 -19.06
CA LYS A 34 -1.40 8.34 -20.25
C LYS A 34 -2.53 7.73 -21.06
N THR A 35 -2.49 6.42 -21.24
CA THR A 35 -3.40 5.68 -22.12
C THR A 35 -3.86 4.40 -21.45
N LYS A 36 -4.94 3.81 -21.97
CA LYS A 36 -5.37 2.46 -21.59
C LYS A 36 -4.22 1.48 -21.81
N GLY A 37 -3.82 0.78 -20.76
CA GLY A 37 -2.73 -0.18 -20.85
C GLY A 37 -2.29 -0.69 -19.49
N GLU A 38 -1.23 -1.48 -19.53
CA GLU A 38 -0.60 -2.05 -18.35
C GLU A 38 0.66 -1.27 -17.99
N TYR A 39 0.80 -0.95 -16.70
CA TYR A 39 1.94 -0.24 -16.15
C TYR A 39 2.59 -1.13 -15.10
N SER A 40 3.58 -1.92 -15.52
CA SER A 40 4.22 -2.93 -14.66
C SER A 40 5.51 -2.45 -14.02
N LYS A 41 5.72 -2.82 -12.75
CA LYS A 41 6.97 -2.61 -12.01
C LYS A 41 7.36 -3.87 -11.25
N LYS A 42 8.64 -4.26 -11.35
CA LYS A 42 9.22 -5.34 -10.56
C LYS A 42 9.83 -4.75 -9.30
N VAL A 43 9.40 -5.22 -8.13
CA VAL A 43 9.87 -4.75 -6.82
C VAL A 43 10.09 -5.94 -5.90
N LEU A 44 11.06 -5.82 -5.00
CA LEU A 44 11.33 -6.79 -3.94
C LEU A 44 10.51 -6.45 -2.70
N PHE A 45 9.66 -7.38 -2.27
CA PHE A 45 9.00 -7.31 -0.98
C PHE A 45 9.91 -7.97 0.07
N PRO A 46 10.36 -7.27 1.12
CA PRO A 46 11.27 -7.82 2.12
C PRO A 46 10.53 -8.72 3.12
N VAL A 47 9.84 -9.75 2.62
CA VAL A 47 8.98 -10.65 3.43
C VAL A 47 9.72 -11.88 3.94
N LYS A 48 10.92 -12.15 3.43
CA LYS A 48 11.73 -13.30 3.85
C LYS A 48 12.02 -13.20 5.35
N ASP A 49 11.80 -14.29 6.06
CA ASP A 49 12.04 -14.45 7.50
C ASP A 49 11.24 -13.48 8.40
N LYS A 50 10.15 -12.89 7.86
CA LYS A 50 9.22 -12.04 8.62
C LYS A 50 7.88 -12.72 8.84
N ASN A 51 7.38 -12.65 10.07
CA ASN A 51 6.00 -13.01 10.38
C ASN A 51 5.09 -11.84 10.00
N ILE A 52 4.35 -11.97 8.90
CA ILE A 52 3.44 -10.93 8.40
C ILE A 52 2.03 -11.20 8.91
N SER A 53 1.50 -10.31 9.76
CA SER A 53 0.15 -10.40 10.31
C SER A 53 -0.90 -9.63 9.48
N ASN A 54 -0.49 -8.58 8.79
CA ASN A 54 -1.34 -7.75 7.96
C ASN A 54 -0.55 -7.17 6.78
N ILE A 55 -1.23 -7.04 5.64
CA ILE A 55 -0.75 -6.28 4.49
C ILE A 55 -1.85 -5.30 4.10
N THR A 56 -1.50 -4.02 3.98
CA THR A 56 -2.40 -2.97 3.49
C THR A 56 -1.92 -2.48 2.13
N LEU A 57 -2.80 -2.52 1.13
CA LEU A 57 -2.56 -1.93 -0.19
C LEU A 57 -3.07 -0.49 -0.19
N ASN A 58 -2.16 0.48 -0.32
CA ASN A 58 -2.50 1.88 -0.49
C ASN A 58 -2.33 2.29 -1.96
N LEU A 59 -3.42 2.73 -2.59
CA LEU A 59 -3.42 3.25 -3.96
C LEU A 59 -3.77 4.73 -3.94
N TYR A 60 -2.85 5.56 -4.40
CA TYR A 60 -3.02 7.01 -4.50
C TYR A 60 -3.12 7.41 -5.98
N LEU A 61 -4.21 8.07 -6.33
CA LEU A 61 -4.44 8.62 -7.66
C LEU A 61 -4.46 10.14 -7.56
N ASN A 62 -3.74 10.80 -8.46
CA ASN A 62 -3.69 12.26 -8.55
C ASN A 62 -3.89 12.71 -10.00
N CYS A 63 -4.54 13.86 -10.18
CA CYS A 63 -4.59 14.56 -11.45
C CYS A 63 -3.30 15.39 -11.63
N PRO A 64 -2.54 15.22 -12.73
CA PRO A 64 -1.34 16.01 -12.97
C PRO A 64 -1.69 17.44 -13.43
N ASP A 65 -0.76 18.38 -13.30
CA ASP A 65 -0.97 19.80 -13.64
C ASP A 65 -1.33 20.02 -15.13
N SER A 66 -0.95 19.08 -16.01
CA SER A 66 -1.30 19.08 -17.43
C SER A 66 -2.76 18.67 -17.71
N GLY A 67 -3.52 18.29 -16.68
CA GLY A 67 -4.87 17.74 -16.79
C GLY A 67 -4.90 16.22 -16.74
N CYS A 68 -6.05 15.69 -16.31
CA CYS A 68 -6.41 14.27 -16.33
C CYS A 68 -7.65 14.08 -17.20
N SER A 69 -7.99 12.83 -17.49
CA SER A 69 -9.16 12.52 -18.29
C SER A 69 -10.46 12.73 -17.51
N ASP A 70 -11.48 13.25 -18.21
CA ASP A 70 -12.80 13.54 -17.65
C ASP A 70 -13.59 12.31 -17.23
N TRP A 71 -13.35 11.18 -17.90
CA TRP A 71 -14.08 9.94 -17.64
C TRP A 71 -13.56 9.14 -16.46
N ASP A 72 -14.47 8.39 -15.87
CA ASP A 72 -14.19 7.34 -14.92
C ASP A 72 -13.63 6.08 -15.62
N TYR A 73 -12.53 5.55 -15.10
CA TYR A 73 -11.90 4.34 -15.59
C TYR A 73 -11.75 3.30 -14.50
N SER A 74 -11.89 2.03 -14.88
CA SER A 74 -11.55 0.92 -14.00
C SER A 74 -10.04 0.71 -13.95
N ILE A 75 -9.48 0.75 -12.74
CA ILE A 75 -8.10 0.38 -12.44
C ILE A 75 -8.13 -0.93 -11.66
N SER A 76 -7.44 -1.95 -12.17
CA SER A 76 -7.19 -3.19 -11.44
C SER A 76 -5.71 -3.29 -11.08
N VAL A 77 -5.41 -3.54 -9.80
CA VAL A 77 -4.06 -3.77 -9.30
C VAL A 77 -3.80 -5.26 -9.30
N LEU A 78 -2.78 -5.69 -10.03
CA LEU A 78 -2.46 -7.11 -10.22
C LEU A 78 -1.08 -7.42 -9.63
N LEU A 79 -0.98 -8.50 -8.86
CA LEU A 79 0.30 -9.15 -8.56
C LEU A 79 0.58 -10.17 -9.66
N ARG A 80 1.68 -9.95 -10.37
CA ARG A 80 2.17 -10.88 -11.38
C ARG A 80 3.20 -11.82 -10.80
N THR A 81 3.01 -13.12 -11.04
CA THR A 81 3.99 -14.16 -10.75
C THR A 81 4.16 -15.08 -11.97
N THR A 82 5.19 -15.91 -11.93
CA THR A 82 5.38 -16.98 -12.90
C THR A 82 5.21 -18.31 -12.18
N GLU A 83 4.24 -19.11 -12.63
CA GLU A 83 3.98 -20.45 -12.08
C GLU A 83 4.13 -21.46 -13.21
N LYS A 84 5.01 -22.45 -13.03
CA LYS A 84 5.26 -23.51 -14.03
C LYS A 84 5.60 -23.00 -15.45
N GLY A 85 6.12 -21.78 -15.56
CA GLY A 85 6.46 -21.14 -16.83
C GLY A 85 5.39 -20.19 -17.36
N ASP A 86 4.18 -20.20 -16.79
CA ASP A 86 3.08 -19.33 -17.20
C ASP A 86 3.00 -18.07 -16.35
N THR A 87 2.58 -16.97 -16.98
CA THR A 87 2.30 -15.71 -16.27
C THR A 87 0.93 -15.80 -15.60
N VAL A 88 0.91 -15.70 -14.27
CA VAL A 88 -0.31 -15.68 -13.46
C VAL A 88 -0.49 -14.28 -12.87
N ASN A 89 -1.71 -13.74 -12.98
CA ASN A 89 -2.06 -12.45 -12.40
C ASN A 89 -3.11 -12.64 -11.30
N TYR A 90 -2.76 -12.26 -10.07
CA TYR A 90 -3.68 -12.21 -8.93
C TYR A 90 -4.19 -10.77 -8.76
N GLN A 91 -5.51 -10.56 -8.81
CA GLN A 91 -6.06 -9.23 -8.55
C GLN A 91 -6.02 -8.92 -7.06
N LEU A 92 -5.22 -7.93 -6.67
CA LEU A 92 -5.11 -7.46 -5.29
C LEU A 92 -6.23 -6.48 -4.93
N GLY A 93 -6.73 -5.73 -5.91
CA GLY A 93 -7.78 -4.74 -5.71
C GLY A 93 -8.24 -4.13 -7.03
N ARG A 94 -9.38 -3.43 -6.97
CA ARG A 94 -9.94 -2.68 -8.09
C ARG A 94 -10.55 -1.37 -7.57
N MET A 95 -10.41 -0.31 -8.35
CA MET A 95 -11.09 0.96 -8.11
C MET A 95 -11.61 1.54 -9.42
N ILE A 96 -12.56 2.46 -9.32
CA ILE A 96 -13.00 3.32 -10.42
C ILE A 96 -12.42 4.72 -10.18
N THR A 97 -11.79 5.33 -11.18
CA THR A 97 -11.29 6.70 -11.05
C THR A 97 -12.47 7.66 -10.95
N PRO A 98 -12.38 8.70 -10.11
CA PRO A 98 -13.35 9.79 -10.15
C PRO A 98 -13.28 10.54 -11.48
N TYR A 99 -14.39 11.18 -11.87
CA TYR A 99 -14.44 12.11 -13.00
C TYR A 99 -13.55 13.33 -12.74
N SER A 100 -12.78 13.81 -13.72
CA SER A 100 -11.90 14.98 -13.51
C SER A 100 -12.65 16.29 -13.32
N GLY A 101 -13.94 16.35 -13.65
CA GLY A 101 -14.80 17.47 -13.29
C GLY A 101 -14.76 17.82 -11.79
N ALA A 102 -14.59 16.82 -10.92
CA ALA A 102 -14.45 17.02 -9.47
C ALA A 102 -13.07 17.59 -9.05
N TYR A 103 -12.02 17.40 -9.87
CA TYR A 103 -10.67 17.92 -9.60
C TYR A 103 -10.45 19.32 -10.21
N ASN A 104 -11.10 19.61 -11.34
CA ASN A 104 -10.94 20.86 -12.09
C ASN A 104 -11.79 22.03 -11.55
N GLN A 105 -12.74 21.77 -10.65
CA GLN A 105 -13.67 22.80 -10.13
C GLN A 105 -13.23 23.48 -8.82
N GLY A 106 -12.01 23.22 -8.34
CA GLY A 106 -11.56 23.77 -7.05
C GLY A 106 -12.30 23.20 -5.85
N ASP A 107 -13.15 22.19 -6.06
CA ASP A 107 -13.74 21.42 -4.98
C ASP A 107 -12.65 20.62 -4.29
N ASN A 108 -12.77 20.53 -2.96
CA ASN A 108 -11.74 20.07 -2.03
C ASN A 108 -11.37 18.58 -2.14
N ALA A 109 -11.58 17.95 -3.30
CA ALA A 109 -11.27 16.56 -3.61
C ALA A 109 -9.79 16.30 -3.91
N LYS A 110 -8.86 17.18 -3.49
CA LYS A 110 -7.40 16.96 -3.65
C LYS A 110 -6.88 15.76 -2.84
N THR A 111 -7.71 15.17 -1.98
CA THR A 111 -7.37 13.96 -1.24
C THR A 111 -8.63 13.09 -1.17
N TRP A 112 -8.69 12.04 -1.99
CA TRP A 112 -9.60 10.93 -1.73
C TRP A 112 -8.94 10.05 -0.66
N ASN A 113 -9.50 10.03 0.54
CA ASN A 113 -9.09 9.13 1.61
C ASN A 113 -10.26 8.16 1.85
N PRO A 114 -10.14 6.87 1.49
CA PRO A 114 -11.22 5.89 1.65
C PRO A 114 -11.63 5.67 3.11
#